data_AF-A0AAW1MFK5-F1
#
_entry.id   AF-A0AAW1MFK5-F1
#
_cell.length_a   1.000
_cell.length_b   1.000
_cell.length_c   1.000
_cell.angle_alpha   90.00
_cell.angle_beta   90.00
_cell.angle_gamma   90.00
#
_symmetry.space_group_name_H-M   'P 1'
#
loop_
_entity.id
_entity.type
_entity.pdbx_description
1 polymer ?
#
loop_
_entity_poly.entity_id
_entity_poly.type
_entity_poly.pdbx_seq_one_letter_code
_entity_poly.pdbx_strand_id
1 'polypeptide(L)'
;MVLKPQRSRNGTPKFLGKDGTPWLKHLPLLKATINKRQNIVTKLTGVLGDAQNKFEIVDCSKIISPMNVLEDIVRFINQKLDEIRDIDERTRDCVPTNLEEVEAFLGLLYLSGVKRGLPTEKRRILSKQQFWNDDSIF
;
A
#
# COMPACT_ATOMS: atom_id res chain seq x y z
N MET A 1 27.77 17.68 -44.79
CA MET A 1 28.08 19.07 -44.36
C MET A 1 28.85 18.99 -43.04
N VAL A 2 30.14 19.28 -43.03
CA VAL A 2 31.00 19.14 -41.83
C VAL A 2 30.97 20.44 -41.03
N LEU A 3 30.39 20.41 -39.82
CA LEU A 3 30.32 21.58 -38.94
C LEU A 3 31.71 21.90 -38.38
N LYS A 4 32.23 23.11 -38.65
CA LYS A 4 33.53 23.56 -38.13
C LYS A 4 33.38 23.99 -36.66
N PRO A 5 34.25 23.53 -35.73
CA PRO A 5 34.17 23.93 -34.34
C PRO A 5 34.56 25.41 -34.17
N GLN A 6 33.73 26.16 -33.45
CA GLN A 6 33.98 27.54 -33.06
C GLN A 6 34.56 27.57 -31.64
N ARG A 7 35.61 28.37 -31.41
CA ARG A 7 36.19 28.56 -30.07
C ARG A 7 35.49 29.72 -29.37
N SER A 8 34.90 29.45 -28.20
CA SER A 8 34.37 30.50 -27.32
C SER A 8 35.52 31.23 -26.60
N ARG A 9 35.27 32.44 -26.05
CA ARG A 9 36.23 33.23 -25.26
C ARG A 9 36.95 32.42 -24.17
N ASN A 10 36.30 31.36 -23.66
CA ASN A 10 36.84 30.49 -22.61
C ASN A 10 37.64 29.28 -23.16
N GLY A 11 38.00 29.28 -24.46
CA GLY A 11 38.83 28.25 -25.10
C GLY A 11 38.13 26.91 -25.37
N THR A 12 36.92 26.68 -24.84
CA THR A 12 36.20 25.41 -25.04
C THR A 12 35.62 25.33 -26.46
N PRO A 13 35.94 24.29 -27.25
CA PRO A 13 35.40 24.12 -28.60
C PRO A 13 33.91 23.75 -28.56
N LYS A 14 33.10 24.47 -29.36
CA LYS A 14 31.66 24.27 -29.49
C LYS A 14 31.26 24.14 -30.97
N PHE A 15 30.18 23.43 -31.24
CA PHE A 15 29.48 23.42 -32.52
C PHE A 15 28.18 24.19 -32.39
N LEU A 16 27.67 24.75 -33.48
CA LEU A 16 26.36 25.38 -33.51
C LEU A 16 25.41 24.49 -34.32
N GLY A 17 24.26 24.18 -33.74
CA GLY A 17 23.17 23.53 -34.44
C GLY A 17 22.52 24.48 -35.44
N LYS A 18 21.67 23.94 -36.34
CA LYS A 18 20.97 24.73 -37.35
C LYS A 18 20.07 25.82 -36.73
N ASP A 19 19.58 25.58 -35.52
CA ASP A 19 18.72 26.49 -34.75
C ASP A 19 19.50 27.48 -33.87
N GLY A 20 20.83 27.58 -34.05
CA GLY A 20 21.71 28.45 -33.27
C GLY A 20 22.10 27.90 -31.90
N THR A 21 21.56 26.74 -31.49
CA THR A 21 21.86 26.11 -30.20
C THR A 21 23.32 25.64 -30.14
N PRO A 22 24.13 26.06 -29.13
CA PRO A 22 25.52 25.66 -29.01
C PRO A 22 25.68 24.27 -28.37
N TRP A 23 26.35 23.36 -29.07
CA TRP A 23 26.72 22.02 -28.62
C TRP A 23 28.18 21.99 -28.21
N LEU A 24 28.49 21.54 -27.00
CA LEU A 24 29.88 21.39 -26.56
C LEU A 24 30.53 20.18 -27.24
N LYS A 25 31.76 20.34 -27.76
CA LYS A 25 32.50 19.21 -28.37
C LYS A 25 33.02 18.22 -27.32
N HIS A 26 33.27 18.70 -26.11
CA HIS A 26 33.79 17.90 -25.00
C HIS A 26 32.81 17.91 -23.84
N LEU A 27 32.83 16.83 -23.03
CA LEU A 27 32.13 16.80 -21.75
C LEU A 27 32.55 18.03 -20.92
N PRO A 28 31.61 18.75 -20.29
CA PRO A 28 31.98 19.79 -19.35
C PRO A 28 32.87 19.20 -18.26
N LEU A 29 33.91 19.94 -17.85
CA LEU A 29 34.84 19.51 -16.81
C LEU A 29 34.03 19.07 -15.58
N LEU A 30 34.14 17.79 -15.23
CA LEU A 30 33.38 17.06 -14.20
C LEU A 30 33.28 17.76 -12.83
N LYS A 31 34.10 18.78 -12.57
CA LYS A 31 34.12 19.53 -11.31
C LYS A 31 32.83 20.32 -11.04
N ALA A 32 32.02 20.65 -12.05
CA ALA A 32 30.76 21.37 -11.86
C ALA A 32 29.52 20.44 -11.78
N THR A 33 29.65 19.17 -12.17
CA THR A 33 28.52 18.20 -12.23
C THR A 33 28.64 17.15 -11.12
N ILE A 34 29.16 17.53 -9.96
CA ILE A 34 29.00 16.72 -8.75
C ILE A 34 27.69 17.18 -8.13
N ASN A 35 26.61 16.43 -8.38
CA ASN A 35 25.41 16.53 -7.54
C ASN A 35 25.89 16.44 -6.08
N LYS A 36 25.57 17.44 -5.25
CA LYS A 36 25.99 17.45 -3.83
C LYS A 36 25.64 16.09 -3.22
N ARG A 37 26.55 15.47 -2.47
CA ARG A 37 26.39 14.17 -1.75
C ARG A 37 25.17 14.11 -0.78
N GLN A 38 24.33 15.12 -0.76
CA GLN A 38 23.47 15.49 0.37
C GLN A 38 22.00 15.13 0.18
N ASN A 39 21.65 14.34 -0.84
CA ASN A 39 20.25 13.91 -1.01
C ASN A 39 20.13 12.43 -1.41
N ILE A 40 20.99 11.58 -0.84
CA ILE A 40 20.69 10.14 -0.80
C ILE A 40 19.74 9.96 0.39
N VAL A 41 18.44 10.09 0.15
CA VAL A 41 17.43 9.68 1.13
C VAL A 41 17.49 8.16 1.22
N THR A 42 18.36 7.64 2.09
CA THR A 42 18.40 6.22 2.44
C THR A 42 17.21 5.92 3.34
N LYS A 43 16.00 5.88 2.77
CA LYS A 43 14.86 5.28 3.47
C LYS A 43 15.17 3.80 3.59
N LEU A 44 15.64 3.38 4.78
CA LEU A 44 15.89 1.98 5.06
C LEU A 44 14.60 1.22 4.82
N THR A 45 14.67 0.20 3.99
CA THR A 45 13.54 -0.69 3.72
C THR A 45 13.35 -1.56 4.96
N GLY A 46 12.29 -1.28 5.73
CA GLY A 46 12.00 -2.01 6.95
C GLY A 46 10.76 -1.45 7.65
N VAL A 47 10.35 -2.17 8.69
CA VAL A 47 9.29 -1.73 9.60
C VAL A 47 9.77 -0.47 10.32
N LEU A 48 8.90 0.52 10.50
CA LEU A 48 9.23 1.84 11.07
C LEU A 48 8.38 2.13 12.31
N GLY A 49 8.93 2.93 13.22
CA GLY A 49 8.21 3.45 14.38
C GLY A 49 7.74 2.34 15.33
N ASP A 50 6.51 2.49 15.83
CA ASP A 50 5.93 1.60 16.85
C ASP A 50 5.87 0.13 16.42
N ALA A 51 5.82 -0.13 15.11
CA ALA A 51 5.80 -1.48 14.56
C ALA A 51 7.15 -2.22 14.68
N GLN A 52 8.27 -1.53 14.93
CA GLN A 52 9.57 -2.20 15.11
C GLN A 52 9.65 -3.04 16.38
N ASN A 53 8.90 -2.66 17.42
CA ASN A 53 8.96 -3.29 18.74
C ASN A 53 7.84 -4.31 18.97
N LYS A 54 7.11 -4.69 17.90
CA LYS A 54 5.95 -5.58 17.97
C LYS A 54 6.30 -6.92 17.35
N PHE A 55 6.38 -7.94 18.20
CA PHE A 55 6.80 -9.29 17.82
C PHE A 55 5.64 -10.30 17.83
N GLU A 56 4.61 -10.01 18.60
CA GLU A 56 3.45 -10.88 18.74
C GLU A 56 2.41 -10.58 17.66
N ILE A 57 1.78 -11.63 17.12
CA ILE A 57 0.87 -11.54 15.96
C ILE A 57 -0.32 -10.62 16.28
N VAL A 58 -0.87 -10.73 17.49
CA VAL A 58 -1.99 -9.91 17.97
C VAL A 58 -1.61 -8.42 17.96
N ASP A 59 -0.39 -8.15 18.36
CA ASP A 59 0.16 -6.81 18.48
C ASP A 59 0.47 -6.17 17.11
N CYS A 60 0.93 -6.98 16.16
CA CYS A 60 1.05 -6.58 14.74
C CYS A 60 -0.34 -6.33 14.11
N SER A 61 -1.34 -7.14 14.46
CA SER A 61 -2.70 -6.97 13.95
C SER A 61 -3.30 -5.63 14.40
N LYS A 62 -3.07 -5.21 15.65
CA LYS A 62 -3.53 -3.89 16.16
C LYS A 62 -2.91 -2.69 15.43
N ILE A 63 -1.74 -2.85 14.82
CA ILE A 63 -1.12 -1.80 14.00
C ILE A 63 -1.85 -1.66 12.67
N ILE A 64 -2.24 -2.78 12.07
CA ILE A 64 -2.96 -2.82 10.79
C ILE A 64 -4.42 -2.40 10.99
N SER A 65 -5.01 -2.79 12.11
CA SER A 65 -6.39 -2.49 12.49
C SER A 65 -6.43 -1.79 13.86
N PRO A 66 -6.19 -0.46 13.89
CA PRO A 66 -6.23 0.32 15.11
C PRO A 66 -7.62 0.34 15.76
N MET A 67 -7.66 0.41 17.09
CA MET A 67 -8.91 0.41 17.88
C MET A 67 -9.92 1.47 17.41
N ASN A 68 -9.47 2.69 17.16
CA ASN A 68 -10.33 3.79 16.72
C ASN A 68 -10.99 3.51 15.37
N VAL A 69 -10.31 2.77 14.48
CA VAL A 69 -10.89 2.36 13.18
C VAL A 69 -11.96 1.30 13.40
N LEU A 70 -11.73 0.35 14.31
CA LEU A 70 -12.72 -0.68 14.65
C LEU A 70 -13.97 -0.07 15.31
N GLU A 71 -13.79 0.90 16.21
CA GLU A 71 -14.89 1.67 16.81
C GLU A 71 -15.70 2.43 15.76
N ASP A 72 -15.03 3.07 14.80
CA ASP A 72 -15.71 3.75 13.68
C ASP A 72 -16.50 2.75 12.84
N ILE A 73 -15.94 1.56 12.55
CA ILE A 73 -16.63 0.49 11.83
C ILE A 73 -17.89 0.06 12.59
N VAL A 74 -17.79 -0.22 13.89
CA VAL A 74 -18.93 -0.59 14.73
C VAL A 74 -20.00 0.50 14.69
N ARG A 75 -19.61 1.77 14.82
CA ARG A 75 -20.55 2.90 14.75
C ARG A 75 -21.30 2.94 13.41
N PHE A 76 -20.59 2.83 12.30
CA PHE A 76 -21.22 2.89 10.97
C PHE A 76 -22.08 1.65 10.67
N ILE A 77 -21.68 0.47 11.14
CA ILE A 77 -22.49 -0.75 11.04
C ILE A 77 -23.79 -0.56 11.82
N ASN A 78 -23.72 -0.09 13.05
CA ASN A 78 -24.91 0.10 13.89
C ASN A 78 -25.84 1.17 13.34
N GLN A 79 -25.31 2.27 12.80
CA GLN A 79 -26.12 3.24 12.06
C GLN A 79 -26.87 2.59 10.89
N LYS A 80 -26.20 1.69 10.16
CA LYS A 80 -26.84 1.00 9.04
C LYS A 80 -27.87 -0.04 9.49
N LEU A 81 -27.62 -0.72 10.61
CA LEU A 81 -28.56 -1.67 11.20
C LEU A 81 -29.82 -0.96 11.68
N ASP A 82 -29.72 0.23 12.26
CA ASP A 82 -30.87 1.01 12.67
C ASP A 82 -31.75 1.40 11.46
N GLU A 83 -31.15 1.75 10.31
CA GLU A 83 -31.90 2.01 9.08
C GLU A 83 -32.64 0.78 8.54
N ILE A 84 -32.05 -0.41 8.69
CA ILE A 84 -32.60 -1.67 8.16
C ILE A 84 -33.65 -2.26 9.12
N ARG A 85 -33.51 -2.00 10.42
CA ARG A 85 -34.39 -2.53 11.47
C ARG A 85 -35.85 -2.14 11.28
N ASP A 86 -36.12 -0.96 10.74
CA ASP A 86 -37.49 -0.51 10.44
C ASP A 86 -38.14 -1.31 9.29
N ILE A 87 -37.34 -1.99 8.48
CA ILE A 87 -37.77 -2.77 7.30
C ILE A 87 -37.88 -4.26 7.64
N ASP A 88 -37.05 -4.74 8.57
CA ASP A 88 -36.92 -6.16 8.86
C ASP A 88 -37.98 -6.64 9.87
N GLU A 89 -38.76 -7.65 9.49
CA GLU A 89 -39.81 -8.24 10.36
C GLU A 89 -39.20 -9.05 11.53
N ARG A 90 -37.93 -9.45 11.41
CA ARG A 90 -37.24 -10.28 12.42
C ARG A 90 -36.25 -9.46 13.23
N THR A 91 -36.68 -9.02 14.41
CA THR A 91 -35.86 -8.29 15.39
C THR A 91 -34.55 -8.98 15.78
N ARG A 92 -34.46 -10.31 15.67
CA ARG A 92 -33.24 -11.08 15.96
C ARG A 92 -32.12 -10.86 14.94
N ASP A 93 -32.47 -10.60 13.69
CA ASP A 93 -31.49 -10.57 12.60
C ASP A 93 -30.83 -9.17 12.46
N CYS A 94 -31.35 -8.16 13.17
CA CYS A 94 -30.86 -6.79 13.22
C CYS A 94 -30.47 -6.34 14.64
N VAL A 95 -29.71 -7.17 15.37
CA VAL A 95 -29.15 -6.83 16.70
C VAL A 95 -27.92 -5.93 16.51
N PRO A 96 -27.71 -4.89 17.36
CA PRO A 96 -26.52 -4.05 17.27
C PRO A 96 -25.25 -4.89 17.39
N THR A 97 -24.28 -4.57 16.57
CA THR A 97 -22.97 -5.22 16.54
C THR A 97 -22.03 -4.63 17.58
N ASN A 98 -21.21 -5.48 18.18
CA ASN A 98 -20.20 -5.10 19.16
C ASN A 98 -18.77 -5.21 18.59
N LEU A 99 -17.80 -4.64 19.31
CA LEU A 99 -16.39 -4.68 18.92
C LEU A 99 -15.86 -6.11 18.77
N GLU A 100 -16.17 -6.99 19.72
CA GLU A 100 -15.76 -8.40 19.70
C GLU A 100 -16.26 -9.13 18.45
N GLU A 101 -17.47 -8.81 17.99
CA GLU A 101 -18.05 -9.43 16.79
C GLU A 101 -17.34 -8.96 15.51
N VAL A 102 -16.99 -7.67 15.43
CA VAL A 102 -16.20 -7.12 14.32
C VAL A 102 -14.80 -7.73 14.30
N GLU A 103 -14.14 -7.85 15.45
CA GLU A 103 -12.83 -8.50 15.58
C GLU A 103 -12.90 -9.98 15.17
N ALA A 104 -13.90 -10.72 15.65
CA ALA A 104 -14.12 -12.10 15.25
C ALA A 104 -14.36 -12.22 13.74
N PHE A 105 -15.14 -11.31 13.15
CA PHE A 105 -15.40 -11.28 11.72
C PHE A 105 -14.12 -11.00 10.90
N LEU A 106 -13.27 -10.07 11.34
CA LEU A 106 -11.95 -9.84 10.72
C LEU A 106 -11.06 -11.08 10.83
N GLY A 107 -11.09 -11.78 11.95
CA GLY A 107 -10.42 -13.07 12.14
C GLY A 107 -10.85 -14.12 11.10
N LEU A 108 -12.17 -14.24 10.87
CA LEU A 108 -12.72 -15.14 9.84
C LEU A 108 -12.23 -14.74 8.43
N LEU A 109 -12.15 -13.43 8.14
CA LEU A 109 -11.63 -12.95 6.86
C LEU A 109 -10.15 -13.30 6.68
N TYR A 110 -9.32 -13.12 7.71
CA TYR A 110 -7.91 -13.54 7.67
C TYR A 110 -7.79 -15.04 7.40
N LEU A 111 -8.56 -15.88 8.11
CA LEU A 111 -8.56 -17.32 7.92
C LEU A 111 -8.99 -17.70 6.50
N SER A 112 -10.03 -17.05 5.96
CA SER A 112 -10.49 -17.25 4.59
C SER A 112 -9.41 -16.90 3.56
N GLY A 113 -8.60 -15.86 3.82
CA GLY A 113 -7.48 -15.47 2.99
C GLY A 113 -6.37 -16.51 2.98
N VAL A 114 -6.00 -17.04 4.15
CA VAL A 114 -4.98 -18.10 4.28
C VAL A 114 -5.38 -19.35 3.51
N LYS A 115 -6.62 -19.81 3.64
CA LYS A 115 -7.12 -21.00 2.91
C LYS A 115 -7.12 -20.81 1.39
N ARG A 116 -7.26 -19.57 0.89
CA ARG A 116 -7.12 -19.24 -0.54
C ARG A 116 -5.67 -19.16 -1.02
N GLY A 117 -4.71 -18.90 -0.11
CA GLY A 117 -3.29 -18.79 -0.39
C GLY A 117 -2.54 -20.12 -0.47
N LEU A 118 -3.16 -21.22 -0.01
CA LEU A 118 -2.61 -22.56 -0.14
C LEU A 118 -2.68 -23.03 -1.61
N PRO A 119 -1.64 -23.71 -2.13
CA PRO A 119 -1.64 -24.24 -3.49
C PRO A 119 -2.54 -25.47 -3.57
N THR A 120 -3.85 -25.27 -3.66
CA THR A 120 -4.80 -26.31 -4.05
C THR A 120 -5.27 -26.07 -5.48
N GLU A 121 -5.31 -27.15 -6.25
CA GLU A 121 -5.48 -27.26 -7.70
C GLU A 121 -6.79 -26.61 -8.24
N LYS A 122 -7.65 -26.08 -7.37
CA LYS A 122 -8.91 -25.43 -7.71
C LYS A 122 -9.08 -24.14 -6.90
N ARG A 123 -8.51 -23.03 -7.38
CA ARG A 123 -8.83 -21.67 -6.92
C ARG A 123 -10.27 -21.30 -7.29
N ARG A 124 -11.24 -21.83 -6.56
CA ARG A 124 -12.65 -21.48 -6.69
C ARG A 124 -13.03 -20.56 -5.53
N ILE A 125 -13.75 -19.48 -5.83
CA ILE A 125 -14.41 -18.68 -4.80
C ILE A 125 -15.48 -19.58 -4.17
N LEU A 126 -15.29 -19.96 -2.91
CA LEU A 126 -16.28 -20.71 -2.16
C LEU A 126 -17.52 -19.83 -1.96
N SER A 127 -18.71 -20.41 -2.14
CA SER A 127 -19.93 -19.73 -1.69
C SER A 127 -19.93 -19.67 -0.16
N LYS A 128 -20.70 -18.75 0.42
CA LYS A 128 -20.85 -18.64 1.88
C LYS A 128 -21.23 -20.01 2.50
N GLN A 129 -22.17 -20.72 1.89
CA GLN A 129 -22.61 -22.04 2.36
C GLN A 129 -21.50 -23.09 2.29
N GLN A 130 -20.69 -23.08 1.24
CA GLN A 130 -19.56 -24.00 1.12
C GLN A 130 -18.48 -23.70 2.15
N PHE A 131 -18.27 -22.43 2.49
CA PHE A 131 -17.34 -22.04 3.55
C PHE A 131 -17.81 -22.54 4.92
N TRP A 132 -19.08 -22.37 5.28
CA TRP A 132 -19.60 -22.81 6.58
C TRP A 132 -19.73 -24.33 6.73
N ASN A 133 -19.81 -25.07 5.63
CA ASN A 133 -19.92 -26.53 5.63
C ASN A 133 -18.56 -27.23 5.44
N ASP A 134 -17.45 -26.49 5.50
CA ASP A 134 -16.11 -27.06 5.40
C ASP A 134 -15.66 -27.52 6.79
N ASP A 135 -15.67 -28.84 7.00
CA ASP A 135 -15.24 -29.51 8.25
C ASP A 135 -13.76 -29.23 8.61
N SER A 136 -13.00 -28.56 7.74
CA SER A 136 -11.63 -28.13 8.04
C SER A 136 -11.51 -26.75 8.70
N ILE A 137 -12.65 -26.10 9.00
CA ILE A 137 -12.73 -24.76 9.63
C ILE A 137 -13.11 -24.84 11.11
N PHE A 138 -13.88 -25.86 11.53
CA PHE A 138 -14.34 -26.07 12.91
C PHE A 138 -13.96 -27.45 13.44
#